data_AF-A0A949UQM6-F1
#
_entry.id   AF-A0A949UQM6-F1
#
_cell.length_a   1.000
_cell.length_b   1.000
_cell.length_c   1.000
_cell.angle_alpha   90.00
_cell.angle_beta   90.00
_cell.angle_gamma   90.00
#
_symmetry.space_group_name_H-M   'P 1'
#
loop_
_entity.id
_entity.type
_entity.pdbx_description
1 polymer ?
#
loop_
_entity_poly.entity_id
_entity_poly.type
_entity_poly.pdbx_seq_one_letter_code
_entity_poly.pdbx_strand_id
1 'polypeptide(L)' 'MTNAKWTYWNRKTHYWGAVLCAIPIIIVIGTGVLLLLKKQSDWIQPPSMRGQGTIPELSFA' A
#
# COMPACT_ATOMS: atom_id res chain seq x y z
N MET A 1 7.29 13.26 -46.32
CA MET A 1 7.56 13.85 -44.99
C MET A 1 6.31 13.60 -44.14
N THR A 2 6.44 13.00 -42.95
CA THR A 2 5.36 12.29 -42.26
C THR A 2 4.29 13.22 -41.67
N ASN A 3 3.01 12.97 -41.99
CA ASN A 3 1.85 13.63 -41.39
C ASN A 3 1.55 13.05 -39.99
N ALA A 4 2.41 13.35 -39.02
CA ALA A 4 2.20 12.89 -37.64
C ALA A 4 1.06 13.67 -36.97
N LYS A 5 0.00 12.96 -36.53
CA LYS A 5 -1.16 13.53 -35.82
C LYS A 5 -0.91 13.66 -34.31
N TRP A 6 -0.02 14.57 -33.92
CA TRP A 6 0.42 14.76 -32.54
C TRP A 6 -0.70 14.99 -31.51
N THR A 7 -1.74 15.76 -31.87
CA THR A 7 -2.88 16.04 -30.98
C THR A 7 -3.70 14.80 -30.64
N TYR A 8 -3.85 13.88 -31.61
CA TYR A 8 -4.54 12.62 -31.43
C TYR A 8 -3.79 11.70 -30.45
N TRP A 9 -2.48 11.53 -30.69
CA TRP A 9 -1.64 10.67 -29.84
C TRP A 9 -1.50 11.24 -28.43
N ASN A 10 -1.34 12.55 -28.28
CA ASN A 10 -1.29 13.19 -26.96
C ASN A 10 -2.53 12.91 -26.12
N ARG A 11 -3.74 13.06 -26.70
CA ARG A 11 -5.00 12.77 -26.00
C ARG A 11 -5.11 11.32 -25.58
N LYS A 12 -4.74 10.38 -26.47
CA LYS A 12 -4.81 8.94 -26.19
C LYS A 12 -3.81 8.54 -25.11
N THR A 13 -2.58 9.03 -25.18
CA THR A 13 -1.54 8.78 -24.18
C THR A 13 -1.89 9.40 -22.84
N HIS A 14 -2.41 10.63 -22.81
CA HIS A 14 -2.83 11.27 -21.56
C HIS A 14 -3.98 10.49 -20.89
N TYR A 15 -4.98 10.06 -21.66
CA TYR A 15 -6.11 9.29 -21.13
C TYR A 15 -5.66 7.97 -20.49
N TRP A 16 -4.90 7.14 -21.22
CA TRP A 16 -4.44 5.85 -20.71
C TRP A 16 -3.32 5.97 -19.68
N GLY A 17 -2.40 6.93 -19.86
CA GLY A 17 -1.32 7.22 -18.94
C GLY A 17 -1.83 7.73 -17.59
N ALA A 18 -2.87 8.56 -17.57
CA ALA A 18 -3.50 9.01 -16.33
C ALA A 18 -4.09 7.84 -15.53
N VAL A 19 -4.78 6.90 -16.19
CA VAL A 19 -5.31 5.69 -15.54
C VAL A 19 -4.17 4.85 -14.96
N LEU A 20 -3.11 4.62 -15.73
CA LEU A 20 -1.95 3.85 -15.27
C LEU A 20 -1.27 4.50 -14.05
N CYS A 21 -1.15 5.82 -14.03
CA CYS A 21 -0.60 6.57 -12.89
C CYS A 21 -1.54 6.59 -11.67
N ALA A 22 -2.86 6.57 -11.88
CA ALA A 22 -3.83 6.58 -10.80
C ALA A 22 -3.91 5.25 -10.04
N ILE A 23 -3.72 4.11 -10.73
CA ILE A 23 -3.77 2.77 -10.12
C ILE A 23 -2.85 2.63 -8.89
N PRO A 24 -1.53 2.92 -8.95
CA PRO A 24 -0.65 2.78 -7.79
C PRO A 24 -1.05 3.73 -6.65
N ILE A 25 -1.53 4.94 -6.97
CA ILE A 25 -2.02 5.90 -5.96
C ILE A 25 -3.23 5.32 -5.24
N ILE A 26 -4.19 4.75 -5.96
CA ILE A 26 -5.38 4.12 -5.37
C ILE A 26 -4.99 2.95 -4.47
N ILE A 27 -4.02 2.13 -4.87
CA ILE A 27 -3.53 1.01 -4.04
C ILE A 27 -2.93 1.55 -2.73
N VAL A 28 -2.06 2.56 -2.81
CA VAL A 28 -1.43 3.16 -1.61
C VAL A 28 -2.48 3.77 -0.69
N ILE A 29 -3.46 4.49 -1.24
CA ILE A 29 -4.53 5.11 -0.44
C ILE A 29 -5.41 4.03 0.18
N GLY A 30 -5.87 3.05 -0.60
CA GLY A 30 -6.74 1.98 -0.10
C GLY A 30 -6.06 1.14 0.98
N THR A 31 -4.79 0.77 0.77
CA THR A 31 -4.01 0.07 1.81
C THR A 31 -3.76 0.95 3.03
N GLY A 32 -3.46 2.23 2.85
CA GLY A 32 -3.32 3.19 3.94
C GLY A 32 -4.58 3.33 4.79
N VAL A 33 -5.76 3.43 4.16
CA VAL A 33 -7.05 3.46 4.84
C VAL A 33 -7.32 2.17 5.62
N LEU A 34 -7.05 1.00 5.02
CA LEU A 34 -7.17 -0.28 5.73
C LEU A 34 -6.25 -0.34 6.97
N LEU A 35 -5.03 0.19 6.87
CA LEU A 35 -4.09 0.20 7.99
C LEU A 35 -4.52 1.11 9.15
N LEU A 36 -5.29 2.17 8.91
CA LEU A 36 -5.87 2.97 9.99
C LEU A 36 -6.78 2.12 10.90
N LEU A 37 -7.42 1.10 10.33
CA LEU A 37 -8.34 0.21 11.03
C LEU A 37 -7.64 -0.99 11.69
N LYS A 38 -6.31 -1.12 11.58
CA LYS A 38 -5.57 -2.30 12.05
C LYS A 38 -5.85 -2.70 13.50
N LYS A 39 -6.05 -1.74 14.41
CA LYS A 39 -6.31 -2.03 15.84
C LYS A 39 -7.78 -2.12 16.20
N GLN A 40 -8.67 -1.79 15.27
CA GLN A 40 -10.11 -1.72 15.49
C GLN A 40 -10.85 -2.92 14.86
N SER A 41 -10.16 -3.69 14.02
CA SER A 41 -10.72 -4.85 13.34
C SER A 41 -9.82 -6.07 13.51
N ASP A 42 -10.35 -7.10 14.17
CA ASP A 42 -9.67 -8.38 14.38
C ASP A 42 -9.37 -9.11 13.06
N TRP A 43 -10.13 -8.82 11.99
CA TRP A 43 -9.85 -9.30 10.64
C TRP A 43 -8.59 -8.67 10.04
N ILE A 44 -8.30 -7.40 10.37
CA ILE A 44 -7.12 -6.68 9.86
C ILE A 44 -5.90 -6.96 10.73
N GLN A 45 -6.06 -6.97 12.06
CA GLN A 45 -5.02 -7.45 12.97
C GLN A 45 -5.68 -8.20 14.13
N PRO A 46 -5.36 -9.48 14.35
CA PRO A 46 -5.85 -10.20 15.50
C PRO A 46 -5.36 -9.54 16.81
N PRO A 47 -6.05 -9.80 17.94
CA PRO A 47 -5.65 -9.28 19.23
C PRO A 47 -4.17 -9.52 19.52
N SER A 48 -3.48 -8.49 19.99
CA SER A 48 -2.06 -8.62 20.32
C SER A 48 -1.87 -9.61 21.47
N MET A 49 -1.07 -10.64 21.25
CA MET A 49 -0.65 -11.56 22.30
C MET A 49 0.54 -10.96 23.06
N ARG A 50 0.48 -11.00 24.39
CA ARG A 50 1.67 -10.75 25.21
C ARG A 50 2.51 -12.03 25.23
N GLY A 51 3.81 -11.90 24.99
CA GLY A 51 4.73 -13.03 25.17
C GLY A 51 4.76 -13.44 26.64
N GLN A 52 4.63 -14.73 26.92
CA GLN A 52 5.03 -15.29 28.21
C GLN A 52 6.54 -15.52 28.15
N GLY A 53 7.32 -14.60 28.75
CA GLY A 53 8.75 -14.76 28.91
C GLY A 53 9.07 -15.21 30.33
N THR A 54 9.84 -16.29 30.46
CA THR A 54 10.61 -16.54 31.68
C THR A 54 11.72 -15.50 31.78
N ILE A 55 11.84 -14.83 32.92
CA ILE A 55 12.95 -13.91 33.18
C ILE A 55 14.23 -14.77 33.18
N PRO A 56 15.21 -14.51 32.29
CA PRO A 56 16.47 -15.24 32.31
C PRO A 56 17.21 -14.93 33.61
N GLU A 57 17.45 -15.94 34.44
CA GLU A 57 18.31 -15.80 35.61
C GLU A 57 19.77 -16.04 35.21
N LEU A 58 20.64 -15.08 35.51
CA LEU A 58 22.08 -15.22 35.33
C LEU A 58 22.69 -15.76 36.63
N SER A 59 23.23 -16.98 36.58
CA SER A 59 24.05 -17.55 37.66
C SER A 59 25.50 -17.16 37.46
N PHE A 60 26.10 -16.51 38.45
CA PHE A 60 27.55 -16.29 38.51
C PHE A 60 28.13 -17.31 39.51
N ALA A 61 28.96 -18.23 39.00
CA ALA A 61 29.68 -19.22 39.79
C ALA A 61 30.96 -18.64 40.40
#